data_AF-A0A561V5F1-F1
#
_entry.id   AF-A0A561V5F1-F1
#
_cell.length_a   1.000
_cell.length_b   1.000
_cell.length_c   1.000
_cell.angle_alpha   90.00
_cell.angle_beta   90.00
_cell.angle_gamma   90.00
#
_symmetry.space_group_name_H-M   'P 1'
#
loop_
_entity.id
_entity.type
_entity.pdbx_description
1 polymer ?
#
loop_
_entity_poly.entity_id
_entity_poly.type
_entity_poly.pdbx_seq_one_letter_code
_entity_poly.pdbx_strand_id
1 'polypeptide(L)' 'MLLILEIAGVLMLLQGGAPLIQRMSGKDPEESFFIVNSFPDNQGLVSAVLLVGGILLLGAAVRIRRSRKS' A
#
# COMPACT_ATOMS: atom_id res chain seq x y z
N MET A 1 -1.03 10.45 16.61
CA MET A 1 -1.76 9.21 16.24
C MET A 1 -2.14 9.14 14.75
N LEU A 2 -2.79 10.14 14.15
CA LEU A 2 -3.17 10.09 12.73
C LEU A 2 -1.98 9.95 11.75
N LEU A 3 -0.84 10.55 12.09
CA LEU A 3 0.40 10.42 11.32
C LEU A 3 0.82 8.95 11.11
N ILE A 4 0.60 8.08 12.10
CA ILE A 4 0.93 6.65 12.00
C ILE A 4 0.04 5.97 10.96
N LEU A 5 -1.26 6.28 10.95
CA LEU A 5 -2.20 5.76 9.95
C LEU A 5 -1.85 6.24 8.54
N GLU A 6 -1.38 7.49 8.43
CA GLU A 6 -0.95 8.08 7.16
C GLU A 6 0.33 7.42 6.63
N ILE A 7 1.34 7.26 7.49
CA ILE A 7 2.58 6.56 7.14
C ILE A 7 2.28 5.11 6.76
N ALA A 8 1.49 4.39 7.57
CA ALA A 8 1.10 3.01 7.27
C ALA A 8 0.34 2.91 5.94
N GLY A 9 -0.62 3.81 5.70
CA GLY A 9 -1.38 3.86 4.46
C GLY A 9 -0.48 4.07 3.24
N VAL A 10 0.44 5.04 3.29
CA VAL A 10 1.41 5.29 2.21
C VAL A 10 2.34 4.09 2.00
N LEU A 11 2.85 3.48 3.07
CA LEU A 11 3.70 2.30 2.95
C LEU A 11 2.96 1.12 2.32
N MET A 12 1.71 0.88 2.67
CA MET A 12 0.90 -0.17 2.02
C MET A 12 0.71 0.11 0.54
N LEU A 13 0.43 1.36 0.16
CA LEU A 13 0.31 1.74 -1.26
C LEU A 13 1.62 1.51 -2.03
N LEU A 14 2.76 1.90 -1.46
CA LEU A 14 4.07 1.69 -2.07
C LEU A 14 4.38 0.20 -2.21
N GLN A 15 4.15 -0.58 -1.16
CA GLN A 15 4.44 -2.02 -1.14
C GLN A 15 3.53 -2.82 -2.09
N GLY A 16 2.28 -2.39 -2.29
CA GLY A 16 1.37 -3.02 -3.24
C GLY A 16 1.55 -2.55 -4.69
N GLY A 17 1.85 -1.26 -4.89
CA GLY A 17 1.90 -0.60 -6.19
C GLY A 17 3.27 -0.60 -6.88
N ALA A 18 4.36 -0.43 -6.13
CA ALA A 18 5.70 -0.39 -6.70
C ALA A 18 6.09 -1.69 -7.45
N PRO A 19 5.77 -2.90 -6.96
CA PRO A 19 6.00 -4.14 -7.71
C PRO A 19 5.27 -4.15 -9.07
N LEU A 20 4.02 -3.65 -9.11
CA LEU A 20 3.24 -3.58 -10.34
C LEU A 20 3.89 -2.63 -11.35
N ILE A 21 4.35 -1.46 -10.90
CA ILE A 21 5.06 -0.48 -11.74
C ILE A 21 6.37 -1.05 -12.26
N GLN A 22 7.11 -1.79 -11.44
CA GLN A 22 8.35 -2.45 -11.85
C GLN A 22 8.09 -3.51 -12.92
N ARG A 23 7.07 -4.38 -12.74
CA ARG A 23 6.64 -5.34 -13.77
C ARG A 23 6.29 -4.66 -15.08
N MET A 24 5.51 -3.58 -15.02
CA MET A 24 5.15 -2.80 -16.22
C MET A 24 6.36 -2.15 -16.90
N SER A 25 7.42 -1.85 -16.13
CA SER A 25 8.67 -1.30 -16.64
C SER A 25 9.66 -2.36 -17.14
N GLY A 26 9.25 -3.64 -17.20
CA GLY A 26 10.10 -4.75 -17.61
C GLY A 26 11.19 -5.12 -16.61
N LYS A 27 11.09 -4.65 -15.36
CA LYS A 27 12.01 -5.01 -14.27
C LYS A 27 11.42 -6.14 -13.44
N ASP A 28 12.29 -7.02 -12.95
CA ASP A 28 11.88 -8.08 -12.06
C ASP A 28 11.65 -7.52 -10.64
N PRO A 29 10.41 -7.56 -10.11
CA PRO A 29 10.14 -7.09 -8.76
C PRO A 29 10.71 -8.00 -7.68
N GLU A 30 11.01 -9.25 -8.00
CA GLU A 30 11.49 -10.24 -7.03
C GLU A 30 12.90 -9.90 -6.51
N GLU A 31 13.67 -9.13 -7.27
CA GLU A 31 14.98 -8.58 -6.84
C GLU A 31 14.85 -7.45 -5.80
N SER A 32 13.64 -6.93 -5.57
CA SER A 32 13.38 -5.84 -4.63
C SER A 32 12.74 -6.36 -3.32
N PHE A 33 12.99 -5.66 -2.21
CA PHE A 33 12.38 -6.00 -0.91
C PHE A 33 10.93 -5.48 -0.82
N PHE A 34 9.99 -6.25 -1.38
CA PHE A 34 8.55 -6.00 -1.22
C PHE A 34 7.85 -7.11 -0.43
N ILE A 35 6.87 -6.72 0.39
CA ILE A 35 6.05 -7.65 1.18
C ILE A 35 5.34 -8.67 0.28
N VAL A 36 4.94 -8.25 -0.93
CA VAL A 36 4.25 -9.13 -1.88
C VAL A 36 5.14 -10.27 -2.39
N ASN A 37 6.47 -10.11 -2.35
CA ASN A 37 7.41 -11.14 -2.79
C ASN A 37 7.54 -12.29 -1.78
N SER A 38 7.10 -12.10 -0.54
CA SER A 38 6.93 -13.19 0.43
C SER A 38 5.77 -14.12 0.07
N PHE A 39 4.94 -13.76 -0.91
CA PHE A 39 3.76 -14.51 -1.35
C PHE A 39 3.74 -14.67 -2.88
N PRO A 40 4.70 -15.40 -3.46
CA PRO A 40 4.88 -15.49 -4.93
C PRO A 40 3.61 -15.98 -5.63
N ASP A 41 2.94 -17.00 -5.10
CA ASP A 41 1.74 -17.59 -5.70
C ASP A 41 0.51 -16.66 -5.67
N ASN A 42 0.52 -15.65 -4.80
CA ASN A 42 -0.64 -14.77 -4.54
C ASN A 42 -0.31 -13.28 -4.71
N GLN A 43 0.79 -12.94 -5.36
CA GLN A 43 1.35 -11.60 -5.38
C GLN A 43 0.35 -10.54 -5.89
N GLY A 44 -0.45 -10.87 -6.91
CA GLY A 44 -1.50 -9.98 -7.42
C GLY A 44 -2.59 -9.69 -6.38
N LEU A 45 -3.01 -10.71 -5.62
CA LEU A 45 -4.01 -10.57 -4.57
C LEU A 45 -3.46 -9.77 -3.39
N VAL A 46 -2.21 -10.04 -2.96
CA VAL A 46 -1.56 -9.29 -1.87
C VAL A 46 -1.37 -7.83 -2.26
N SER A 47 -0.94 -7.54 -3.50
CA SER A 47 -0.87 -6.18 -4.04
C SER A 47 -2.23 -5.47 -3.97
N ALA A 48 -3.31 -6.14 -4.38
CA ALA A 48 -4.66 -5.58 -4.33
C ALA A 48 -5.10 -5.28 -2.89
N VAL A 49 -4.86 -6.21 -1.95
CA VAL A 49 -5.17 -6.01 -0.53
C VAL A 49 -4.38 -4.85 0.06
N LEU A 50 -3.08 -4.74 -0.24
CA LEU A 50 -2.25 -3.63 0.21
C LEU A 50 -2.72 -2.29 -0.36
N LEU A 51 -3.09 -2.25 -1.63
CA LEU A 51 -3.63 -1.03 -2.27
C LEU A 51 -4.96 -0.60 -1.63
N VAL A 52 -5.91 -1.52 -1.53
CA VAL A 52 -7.23 -1.23 -0.93
C VAL A 52 -7.08 -0.85 0.54
N GLY A 53 -6.28 -1.59 1.31
CA GLY A 53 -6.00 -1.30 2.72
C GLY A 53 -5.36 0.07 2.91
N GLY A 54 -4.38 0.42 2.06
CA GLY A 54 -3.74 1.73 2.06
C GLY A 54 -4.71 2.88 1.78
N ILE A 55 -5.58 2.75 0.76
CA ILE A 55 -6.62 3.74 0.45
C ILE A 55 -7.59 3.91 1.63
N LEU A 56 -8.04 2.80 2.22
CA LEU A 56 -8.97 2.84 3.36
C LEU A 56 -8.36 3.52 4.59
N LEU A 57 -7.09 3.22 4.90
CA LEU A 57 -6.35 3.86 6.00
C LEU A 57 -6.23 5.37 5.80
N LEU A 58 -5.85 5.81 4.59
CA LEU A 58 -5.76 7.24 4.27
C LEU A 58 -7.13 7.92 4.31
N GLY A 59 -8.16 7.27 3.77
CA GLY A 59 -9.55 7.74 3.82
C GLY A 59 -10.05 7.91 5.26
N ALA A 60 -9.76 6.94 6.13
CA ALA A 60 -10.08 7.00 7.55
C ALA A 60 -9.32 8.14 8.25
N ALA A 61 -8.02 8.30 7.98
CA ALA A 61 -7.21 9.38 8.54
C ALA A 61 -7.77 10.77 8.15
N VAL A 62 -8.14 10.96 6.88
CA VAL A 62 -8.78 12.18 6.38
C VAL A 62 -10.13 12.42 7.05
N ARG A 63 -10.97 11.39 7.16
CA ARG A 63 -12.29 11.49 7.80
C ARG A 63 -12.16 11.90 9.27
N ILE A 64 -11.28 11.27 10.03
CA ILE A 64 -11.05 11.61 11.44
C ILE A 64 -10.53 13.05 11.58
N ARG A 65 -9.62 13.46 10.69
CA ARG A 65 -9.09 14.83 10.66
C ARG A 65 -10.19 15.87 10.43
N ARG A 66 -11.14 15.58 9.53
CA ARG A 66 -12.31 16.44 9.28
C ARG A 66 -13.26 16.49 10.47
N SER A 67 -13.57 15.34 11.09
CA SER A 67 -14.45 15.28 12.26
C SER A 67 -13.90 15.99 13.50
N ARG A 68 -12.57 16.15 13.62
CA ARG A 68 -11.94 16.91 14.71
C ARG A 68 -11.85 18.42 14.48
N LYS A 69 -12.10 18.88 13.24
CA LYS A 69 -12.10 20.30 12.87
C LYS A 69 -13.51 20.92 12.92
N SER A 70 -14.54 20.10 13.01
CA SER A 70 -15.94 20.50 13.25
C SER A 70 -16.23 20.52 14.75
#